data_AF-A0A2W4LTM8-F1
#
_entry.id   AF-A0A2W4LTM8-F1
#
_cell.length_a   1.000
_cell.length_b   1.000
_cell.length_c   1.000
_cell.angle_alpha   90.00
_cell.angle_beta   90.00
_cell.angle_gamma   90.00
#
_symmetry.space_group_name_H-M   'P 1'
#
loop_
_entity.id
_entity.type
_entity.pdbx_description
1 polymer ?
#
loop_
_entity_poly.entity_id
_entity_poly.type
_entity_poly.pdbx_seq_one_letter_code
_entity_poly.pdbx_strand_id
1 'polypeptide(L)'
;MQFGLSSAWAAEECGPPSPGIEPQLTCSSDLSQYSSGITYLEPSIPHGLRLKLDSTVTVLRAPGAAQHGVDLATNGPNAIHLDMADGVRISTSGVHAQGVKLKGRRDLIVDSGANIDVVDPSATPDGLGTAAIVAELDDPSGSGDIVINQRAGSQLQASGIETAGILATHVGQGSVLVTTSGEIVVTGDKGYGVNAWGLTWTGAPGPSTVDVTVVQTETGRIAIDGEDAVGVFALNDGIGQAAIEIHGSVHATGSWATGLVSFVNEPDSQARATALISRTGSVHVEGDKASAVNVLNAGEGEVGVVSAGWLSAEGENARGVN
;
A
#
# COMPACT_ATOMS: atom_id res chain seq x y z
N MET A 1 -18.25 46.12 8.61
CA MET A 1 -18.37 44.69 8.95
C MET A 1 -18.51 43.94 7.65
N GLN A 2 -17.40 43.38 7.17
CA GLN A 2 -17.34 42.66 5.91
C GLN A 2 -17.13 41.19 6.29
N PHE A 3 -18.17 40.39 6.09
CA PHE A 3 -18.11 38.95 6.29
C PHE A 3 -17.07 38.40 5.32
N GLY A 4 -15.96 37.90 5.87
CA GLY A 4 -14.98 37.13 5.11
C GLY A 4 -15.69 35.90 4.57
N LEU A 5 -15.71 35.78 3.24
CA LEU A 5 -16.12 34.58 2.55
C LEU A 5 -15.20 33.45 3.03
N SER A 6 -15.74 32.58 3.88
CA SER A 6 -15.12 31.29 4.19
C SER A 6 -14.94 30.56 2.87
N SER A 7 -13.76 30.00 2.65
CA SER A 7 -13.52 28.99 1.62
C SER A 7 -14.69 28.01 1.62
N ALA A 8 -15.42 27.94 0.51
CA ALA A 8 -16.50 27.00 0.33
C ALA A 8 -15.86 25.61 0.27
N TRP A 9 -15.90 24.89 1.39
CA TRP A 9 -15.67 23.45 1.43
C TRP A 9 -16.69 22.81 0.50
N ALA A 10 -16.28 21.83 -0.29
CA ALA A 10 -17.23 21.09 -1.10
C ALA A 10 -18.28 20.49 -0.16
N ALA A 11 -19.56 20.50 -0.57
CA ALA A 11 -20.65 19.88 0.18
C ALA A 11 -20.46 18.35 0.38
N GLU A 12 -19.37 17.80 -0.15
CA GLU A 12 -19.02 16.39 -0.24
C GLU A 12 -17.73 16.09 0.54
N GLU A 13 -17.38 16.90 1.53
CA GLU A 13 -16.28 16.65 2.48
C GLU A 13 -16.84 16.57 3.90
N CYS A 14 -16.07 16.02 4.84
CA CYS A 14 -16.51 15.76 6.22
C CYS A 14 -16.57 17.02 7.11
N GLY A 15 -16.56 18.20 6.48
CA GLY A 15 -16.46 19.50 7.12
C GLY A 15 -15.02 20.03 7.24
N PRO A 16 -14.85 21.30 7.68
CA PRO A 16 -13.54 21.88 7.90
C PRO A 16 -12.79 21.19 9.04
N PRO A 17 -11.48 20.93 8.90
CA PRO A 17 -10.63 20.58 10.02
C PRO A 17 -10.65 21.70 11.06
N SER A 18 -10.71 21.34 12.34
CA SER A 18 -10.57 22.32 13.41
C SER A 18 -9.15 22.93 13.40
N PRO A 19 -8.96 24.18 13.85
CA PRO A 19 -7.62 24.72 14.06
C PRO A 19 -6.86 23.89 15.10
N GLY A 20 -5.59 23.59 14.85
CA GLY A 20 -4.76 22.86 15.81
C GLY A 20 -3.61 22.09 15.18
N ILE A 21 -2.91 21.35 16.03
CA ILE A 21 -1.90 20.35 15.66
C ILE A 21 -2.66 19.04 15.48
N GLU A 22 -2.60 18.45 14.29
CA GLU A 22 -3.27 17.18 13.94
C GLU A 22 -4.77 17.14 14.36
N PRO A 23 -5.63 18.00 13.79
CA PRO A 23 -7.04 17.99 14.13
C PRO A 23 -7.69 16.65 13.81
N GLN A 24 -8.65 16.24 14.65
CA GLN A 24 -9.47 15.06 14.37
C GLN A 24 -10.74 15.47 13.63
N LEU A 25 -11.05 14.74 12.56
CA LEU A 25 -12.28 14.86 11.80
C LEU A 25 -12.96 13.49 11.67
N THR A 26 -14.29 13.47 11.69
CA THR A 26 -15.06 12.23 11.55
C THR A 26 -16.11 12.38 10.47
N CYS A 27 -16.02 11.53 9.46
CA CYS A 27 -16.96 11.40 8.37
C CYS A 27 -18.06 10.41 8.77
N SER A 28 -19.31 10.83 8.55
CA SER A 28 -20.50 10.01 8.70
C SER A 28 -21.41 10.27 7.51
N SER A 29 -22.03 9.23 6.94
CA SER A 29 -22.93 9.38 5.82
C SER A 29 -24.37 9.55 6.34
N ASP A 30 -24.68 10.69 6.92
CA ASP A 30 -26.03 10.88 7.45
C ASP A 30 -27.10 10.85 6.33
N LEU A 31 -26.80 11.27 5.09
CA LEU A 31 -27.77 11.19 3.96
C LEU A 31 -27.19 11.15 2.52
N SER A 32 -25.88 11.00 2.28
CA SER A 32 -25.34 10.98 0.91
C SER A 32 -24.02 10.21 0.76
N GLN A 33 -23.84 9.64 -0.43
CA GLN A 33 -22.60 9.06 -0.92
C GLN A 33 -21.59 10.17 -1.25
N TYR A 34 -20.30 9.95 -0.96
CA TYR A 34 -19.22 10.89 -1.29
C TYR A 34 -18.81 10.72 -2.77
N SER A 35 -19.55 11.33 -3.69
CA SER A 35 -19.32 11.20 -5.14
C SER A 35 -18.06 11.91 -5.63
N SER A 36 -17.69 13.01 -4.97
CA SER A 36 -16.49 13.79 -5.25
C SER A 36 -15.27 13.33 -4.44
N GLY A 37 -15.34 12.17 -3.78
CA GLY A 37 -14.27 11.72 -2.89
C GLY A 37 -14.16 12.57 -1.62
N ILE A 38 -13.18 12.25 -0.78
CA ILE A 38 -12.85 12.97 0.45
C ILE A 38 -11.42 13.47 0.32
N THR A 39 -11.22 14.78 0.33
CA THR A 39 -9.91 15.36 0.05
C THR A 39 -9.51 16.40 1.09
N TYR A 40 -8.30 16.24 1.65
CA TYR A 40 -7.70 17.21 2.56
C TYR A 40 -6.21 17.36 2.20
N LEU A 41 -5.88 18.44 1.50
CA LEU A 41 -4.52 18.73 1.05
C LEU A 41 -4.00 20.02 1.70
N GLU A 42 -2.72 20.34 1.54
CA GLU A 42 -2.25 21.70 1.83
C GLU A 42 -3.04 22.74 0.99
N PRO A 43 -3.46 23.88 1.58
CA PRO A 43 -3.16 24.38 2.93
C PRO A 43 -4.20 24.02 4.01
N SER A 44 -5.14 23.11 3.75
CA SER A 44 -6.24 22.78 4.67
C SER A 44 -5.80 22.03 5.93
N ILE A 45 -4.71 21.25 5.82
CA ILE A 45 -4.15 20.44 6.91
C ILE A 45 -2.64 20.69 7.08
N PRO A 46 -2.21 21.94 7.35
CA PRO A 46 -0.80 22.35 7.31
C PRO A 46 0.07 21.70 8.41
N HIS A 47 -0.56 20.97 9.32
CA HIS A 47 0.06 20.36 10.50
C HIS A 47 -0.38 18.91 10.70
N GLY A 48 -0.79 18.19 9.65
CA GLY A 48 -1.33 16.83 9.80
C GLY A 48 -2.85 16.80 9.96
N LEU A 49 -3.39 15.58 10.04
CA LEU A 49 -4.83 15.32 10.16
C LEU A 49 -5.04 13.92 10.74
N ARG A 50 -6.03 13.77 11.62
CA ARG A 50 -6.61 12.46 11.94
C ARG A 50 -8.02 12.36 11.37
N LEU A 51 -8.18 11.67 10.25
CA LEU A 51 -9.46 11.42 9.61
C LEU A 51 -10.03 10.08 10.05
N LYS A 52 -11.29 10.07 10.49
CA LYS A 52 -12.04 8.85 10.82
C LYS A 52 -13.20 8.68 9.86
N LEU A 53 -13.29 7.55 9.19
CA LEU A 53 -14.47 7.16 8.40
C LEU A 53 -15.27 6.15 9.22
N ASP A 54 -16.50 6.50 9.59
CA ASP A 54 -17.38 5.55 10.27
C ASP A 54 -17.91 4.47 9.32
N SER A 55 -18.55 3.44 9.88
CA SER A 55 -19.03 2.27 9.13
C SER A 55 -20.13 2.57 8.10
N THR A 56 -20.66 3.80 8.08
CA THR A 56 -21.72 4.21 7.14
C THR A 56 -21.14 4.81 5.86
N VAL A 57 -19.91 5.33 5.91
CA VAL A 57 -19.26 6.03 4.80
C VAL A 57 -19.18 5.14 3.55
N THR A 58 -19.75 5.67 2.46
CA THR A 58 -19.59 5.13 1.11
C THR A 58 -19.05 6.22 0.18
N VAL A 59 -17.88 5.99 -0.39
CA VAL A 59 -17.26 6.81 -1.42
C VAL A 59 -17.43 6.08 -2.75
N LEU A 60 -18.11 6.71 -3.71
CA LEU A 60 -18.19 6.22 -5.08
C LEU A 60 -17.74 7.34 -5.98
N ARG A 61 -16.45 7.34 -6.24
CA ARG A 61 -15.81 8.40 -6.99
C ARG A 61 -16.25 8.31 -8.45
N ALA A 62 -16.69 9.43 -9.02
CA ALA A 62 -16.93 9.50 -10.45
C ALA A 62 -15.65 9.08 -11.22
N PRO A 63 -15.75 8.26 -12.27
CA PRO A 63 -14.58 7.81 -13.00
C PRO A 63 -13.76 8.97 -13.57
N GLY A 64 -12.44 8.84 -13.55
CA GLY A 64 -11.53 9.81 -14.15
C GLY A 64 -10.08 9.62 -13.71
N ALA A 65 -9.17 10.20 -14.48
CA ALA A 65 -7.75 10.13 -14.20
C ALA A 65 -7.42 10.82 -12.86
N ALA A 66 -6.60 10.17 -12.04
CA ALA A 66 -6.21 10.62 -10.70
C ALA A 66 -7.39 11.00 -9.79
N GLN A 67 -8.58 10.42 -10.03
CA GLN A 67 -9.74 10.64 -9.16
C GLN A 67 -9.66 9.69 -7.97
N HIS A 68 -8.93 10.13 -6.94
CA HIS A 68 -8.78 9.37 -5.70
C HIS A 68 -10.08 9.34 -4.89
N GLY A 69 -10.33 8.25 -4.16
CA GLY A 69 -11.48 8.11 -3.27
C GLY A 69 -11.28 8.93 -1.99
N VAL A 70 -10.15 8.70 -1.31
CA VAL A 70 -9.66 9.53 -0.20
C VAL A 70 -8.27 10.03 -0.54
N ASP A 71 -8.03 11.33 -0.43
CA ASP A 71 -6.73 11.96 -0.75
C ASP A 71 -6.29 12.92 0.35
N LEU A 72 -5.24 12.53 1.08
CA LEU A 72 -4.70 13.26 2.22
C LEU A 72 -3.23 13.59 1.96
N ALA A 73 -2.88 14.88 1.94
CA ALA A 73 -1.50 15.27 1.72
C ALA A 73 -1.07 16.49 2.51
N THR A 74 0.10 16.40 3.16
CA THR A 74 0.72 17.56 3.83
C THR A 74 2.23 17.43 3.95
N ASN A 75 2.96 18.55 3.80
CA ASN A 75 4.36 18.66 4.17
C ASN A 75 4.53 19.11 5.63
N GLY A 76 3.41 19.21 6.37
CA GLY A 76 3.37 19.60 7.77
C GLY A 76 4.24 18.73 8.68
N PRO A 77 4.57 19.24 9.88
CA PRO A 77 5.50 18.58 10.80
C PRO A 77 4.89 17.41 11.59
N ASN A 78 3.61 17.06 11.41
CA ASN A 78 2.96 15.97 12.14
C ASN A 78 2.30 14.96 11.19
N ALA A 79 1.79 13.88 11.78
CA ALA A 79 1.29 12.71 11.08
C ALA A 79 -0.02 12.95 10.31
N ILE A 80 -0.28 12.06 9.35
CA ILE A 80 -1.60 11.81 8.80
C ILE A 80 -2.08 10.45 9.29
N HIS A 81 -3.20 10.43 9.98
CA HIS A 81 -3.88 9.22 10.42
C HIS A 81 -5.20 9.06 9.67
N LEU A 82 -5.43 7.89 9.09
CA LEU A 82 -6.70 7.49 8.49
C LEU A 82 -7.21 6.23 9.18
N ASP A 83 -8.25 6.39 10.02
CA ASP A 83 -8.96 5.29 10.64
C ASP A 83 -10.23 5.00 9.82
N MET A 84 -10.33 3.85 9.16
CA MET A 84 -11.54 3.43 8.45
C MET A 84 -12.21 2.28 9.19
N ALA A 85 -13.45 2.50 9.65
CA ALA A 85 -14.21 1.48 10.33
C ALA A 85 -14.60 0.32 9.40
N ASP A 86 -14.92 -0.82 10.01
CA ASP A 86 -15.45 -1.97 9.31
C ASP A 86 -16.77 -1.58 8.60
N GLY A 87 -16.88 -1.91 7.32
CA GLY A 87 -18.07 -1.60 6.51
C GLY A 87 -18.00 -0.32 5.68
N VAL A 88 -16.96 0.51 5.85
CA VAL A 88 -16.62 1.59 4.90
C VAL A 88 -16.50 0.99 3.49
N ARG A 89 -17.05 1.67 2.48
CA ARG A 89 -16.94 1.26 1.07
C ARG A 89 -16.32 2.38 0.24
N ILE A 90 -15.31 2.06 -0.56
CA ILE A 90 -14.67 3.00 -1.48
C ILE A 90 -14.60 2.34 -2.85
N SER A 91 -15.06 3.02 -3.89
CA SER A 91 -14.90 2.58 -5.27
C SER A 91 -14.39 3.73 -6.13
N THR A 92 -13.34 3.46 -6.90
CA THR A 92 -12.72 4.40 -7.83
C THR A 92 -12.43 3.72 -9.16
N SER A 93 -12.46 4.50 -10.24
CA SER A 93 -12.08 4.00 -11.55
C SER A 93 -11.43 5.09 -12.39
N GLY A 94 -10.34 4.75 -13.05
CA GLY A 94 -9.60 5.65 -13.91
C GLY A 94 -8.10 5.45 -13.79
N VAL A 95 -7.38 5.95 -14.79
CA VAL A 95 -5.92 5.90 -14.82
C VAL A 95 -5.36 6.63 -13.60
N HIS A 96 -4.51 5.96 -12.83
CA HIS A 96 -3.89 6.47 -11.58
C HIS A 96 -4.89 6.81 -10.47
N ALA A 97 -6.14 6.37 -10.57
CA ALA A 97 -7.15 6.60 -9.54
C ALA A 97 -6.85 5.68 -8.35
N GLN A 98 -6.74 6.24 -7.14
CA GLN A 98 -6.36 5.47 -5.95
C GLN A 98 -7.57 5.36 -5.05
N GLY A 99 -7.77 4.22 -4.39
CA GLY A 99 -8.86 4.09 -3.41
C GLY A 99 -8.61 5.07 -2.26
N VAL A 100 -7.43 4.96 -1.66
CA VAL A 100 -6.90 5.83 -0.61
C VAL A 100 -5.49 6.25 -0.99
N LYS A 101 -5.19 7.54 -0.84
CA LYS A 101 -3.85 8.10 -1.01
C LYS A 101 -3.47 8.97 0.18
N LEU A 102 -2.35 8.63 0.82
CA LEU A 102 -1.68 9.45 1.83
C LEU A 102 -0.31 9.88 1.32
N LYS A 103 0.03 11.16 1.48
CA LYS A 103 1.34 11.70 1.13
C LYS A 103 1.85 12.67 2.19
N GLY A 104 3.11 12.54 2.59
CA GLY A 104 3.71 13.52 3.51
C GLY A 104 5.19 13.36 3.79
N ARG A 105 5.63 13.84 4.96
CA ARG A 105 7.04 13.79 5.44
C ARG A 105 7.21 13.15 6.82
N ARG A 106 6.08 12.85 7.45
CA ARG A 106 5.91 12.38 8.82
C ARG A 106 4.98 11.18 8.78
N ASP A 107 4.69 10.59 9.94
CA ASP A 107 4.02 9.30 9.98
C ASP A 107 2.74 9.28 9.13
N LEU A 108 2.62 8.27 8.27
CA LEU A 108 1.44 7.99 7.48
C LEU A 108 0.83 6.70 8.01
N ILE A 109 -0.31 6.82 8.68
CA ILE A 109 -0.91 5.71 9.41
C ILE A 109 -2.29 5.43 8.82
N VAL A 110 -2.49 4.20 8.34
CA VAL A 110 -3.77 3.72 7.82
C VAL A 110 -4.20 2.50 8.63
N ASP A 111 -5.36 2.57 9.26
CA ASP A 111 -5.99 1.42 9.91
C ASP A 111 -7.34 1.14 9.24
N SER A 112 -7.40 0.09 8.42
CA SER A 112 -8.47 -0.14 7.46
C SER A 112 -9.31 -1.38 7.77
N GLY A 113 -10.57 -1.17 8.13
CA GLY A 113 -11.65 -2.15 8.02
C GLY A 113 -12.46 -2.04 6.71
N ALA A 114 -12.01 -1.23 5.76
CA ALA A 114 -12.78 -0.85 4.58
C ALA A 114 -12.78 -1.90 3.47
N ASN A 115 -13.85 -1.92 2.69
CA ASN A 115 -13.88 -2.59 1.40
C ASN A 115 -13.58 -1.57 0.30
N ILE A 116 -12.48 -1.76 -0.42
CA ILE A 116 -11.98 -0.83 -1.43
C ILE A 116 -11.88 -1.56 -2.77
N ASP A 117 -12.48 -0.97 -3.80
CA ASP A 117 -12.45 -1.46 -5.17
C ASP A 117 -11.84 -0.38 -6.08
N VAL A 118 -10.77 -0.72 -6.78
CA VAL A 118 -10.09 0.19 -7.71
C VAL A 118 -9.92 -0.46 -9.08
N VAL A 119 -10.25 0.29 -10.12
CA VAL A 119 -10.14 -0.17 -11.50
C VAL A 119 -9.33 0.80 -12.32
N ASP A 120 -8.18 0.36 -12.81
CA ASP A 120 -7.46 1.03 -13.88
C ASP A 120 -7.93 0.49 -15.23
N PRO A 121 -8.66 1.28 -16.04
CA PRO A 121 -9.15 0.83 -17.33
C PRO A 121 -8.07 0.86 -18.42
N SER A 122 -6.84 1.29 -18.11
CA SER A 122 -5.76 1.32 -19.09
C SER A 122 -5.33 -0.10 -19.49
N ALA A 123 -4.89 -0.21 -20.75
CA ALA A 123 -4.33 -1.44 -21.31
C ALA A 123 -2.83 -1.31 -21.58
N THR A 124 -2.19 -0.24 -21.12
CA THR A 124 -0.79 0.05 -21.38
C THR A 124 -0.07 0.42 -20.08
N PRO A 125 1.02 -0.28 -19.74
CA PRO A 125 1.93 0.15 -18.68
C PRO A 125 2.44 1.56 -18.94
N ASP A 126 2.39 2.42 -17.93
CA ASP A 126 2.93 3.78 -17.98
C ASP A 126 3.84 4.12 -16.78
N GLY A 127 4.07 3.13 -15.90
CA GLY A 127 4.92 3.23 -14.72
C GLY A 127 4.24 3.89 -13.53
N LEU A 128 2.96 4.23 -13.63
CA LEU A 128 2.18 4.88 -12.58
C LEU A 128 0.98 3.99 -12.24
N GLY A 129 1.15 3.12 -11.24
CA GLY A 129 0.12 2.16 -10.87
C GLY A 129 -1.12 2.75 -10.18
N THR A 130 -2.19 1.97 -10.18
CA THR A 130 -3.42 2.20 -9.40
C THR A 130 -3.46 1.22 -8.23
N ALA A 131 -3.79 1.67 -7.03
CA ALA A 131 -3.84 0.83 -5.85
C ALA A 131 -5.01 1.16 -4.92
N ALA A 132 -5.44 0.15 -4.15
CA ALA A 132 -6.52 0.33 -3.19
C ALA A 132 -6.08 1.22 -2.02
N ILE A 133 -4.85 1.03 -1.52
CA ILE A 133 -4.22 1.92 -0.53
C ILE A 133 -2.82 2.31 -1.00
N VAL A 134 -2.55 3.61 -1.03
CA VAL A 134 -1.24 4.22 -1.28
C VAL A 134 -0.80 5.05 -0.09
N ALA A 135 0.43 4.85 0.36
CA ALA A 135 1.11 5.75 1.29
C ALA A 135 2.52 6.08 0.79
N GLU A 136 2.83 7.37 0.70
CA GLU A 136 4.06 7.87 0.08
C GLU A 136 4.79 8.89 0.96
N LEU A 137 6.03 8.55 1.34
CA LEU A 137 7.03 9.47 1.89
C LEU A 137 8.13 9.69 0.85
N ASP A 138 7.89 10.62 -0.06
CA ASP A 138 8.69 10.80 -1.27
C ASP A 138 9.80 11.87 -1.15
N ASP A 139 9.98 12.45 0.04
CA ASP A 139 11.05 13.39 0.34
C ASP A 139 12.21 12.68 1.08
N PRO A 140 13.46 12.78 0.61
CA PRO A 140 14.64 12.24 1.31
C PRO A 140 14.86 12.81 2.73
N SER A 141 14.28 13.97 3.05
CA SER A 141 14.27 14.56 4.40
C SER A 141 13.11 14.07 5.28
N GLY A 142 12.20 13.28 4.71
CA GLY A 142 11.15 12.59 5.45
C GLY A 142 11.74 11.68 6.51
N SER A 143 11.16 11.70 7.71
CA SER A 143 11.66 10.96 8.88
C SER A 143 10.53 10.28 9.67
N GLY A 144 9.35 10.15 9.06
CA GLY A 144 8.22 9.46 9.67
C GLY A 144 8.12 8.01 9.22
N ASP A 145 7.25 7.26 9.87
CA ASP A 145 6.98 5.87 9.52
C ASP A 145 5.75 5.73 8.62
N ILE A 146 5.73 4.73 7.74
CA ILE A 146 4.51 4.28 7.07
C ILE A 146 4.00 3.04 7.78
N VAL A 147 2.79 3.12 8.35
CA VAL A 147 2.13 1.99 9.01
C VAL A 147 0.76 1.77 8.38
N ILE A 148 0.58 0.64 7.71
CA ILE A 148 -0.69 0.24 7.11
C ILE A 148 -1.15 -1.05 7.79
N ASN A 149 -2.29 -1.00 8.47
CA ASN A 149 -2.94 -2.15 9.08
C ASN A 149 -4.27 -2.42 8.37
N GLN A 150 -4.32 -3.44 7.52
CA GLN A 150 -5.56 -3.96 6.98
C GLN A 150 -6.14 -5.00 7.96
N ARG A 151 -7.34 -4.73 8.47
CA ARG A 151 -8.03 -5.58 9.45
C ARG A 151 -8.68 -6.81 8.80
N ALA A 152 -8.89 -7.85 9.59
CA ALA A 152 -9.64 -9.02 9.17
C ALA A 152 -11.09 -8.66 8.79
N GLY A 153 -11.64 -9.35 7.80
CA GLY A 153 -12.99 -9.10 7.27
C GLY A 153 -13.11 -7.92 6.29
N SER A 154 -12.03 -7.16 6.09
CA SER A 154 -11.93 -6.15 5.03
C SER A 154 -11.49 -6.77 3.70
N GLN A 155 -11.72 -6.07 2.59
CA GLN A 155 -11.36 -6.51 1.25
C GLN A 155 -10.76 -5.36 0.42
N LEU A 156 -9.60 -5.61 -0.19
CA LEU A 156 -8.98 -4.70 -1.16
C LEU A 156 -8.99 -5.38 -2.53
N GLN A 157 -9.71 -4.81 -3.49
CA GLN A 157 -9.73 -5.27 -4.87
C GLN A 157 -9.08 -4.22 -5.76
N ALA A 158 -8.14 -4.66 -6.60
CA ALA A 158 -7.51 -3.83 -7.61
C ALA A 158 -7.49 -4.57 -8.94
N SER A 159 -7.81 -3.88 -10.03
CA SER A 159 -7.74 -4.48 -11.37
C SER A 159 -7.23 -3.52 -12.42
N GLY A 160 -6.51 -4.06 -13.41
CA GLY A 160 -5.81 -3.32 -14.44
C GLY A 160 -4.31 -3.62 -14.45
N ILE A 161 -3.56 -2.93 -15.30
CA ILE A 161 -2.12 -3.11 -15.43
C ILE A 161 -1.36 -2.31 -14.35
N GLU A 162 -0.26 -2.87 -13.84
CA GLU A 162 0.58 -2.21 -12.82
C GLU A 162 -0.21 -1.83 -11.55
N THR A 163 -1.23 -2.62 -11.19
CA THR A 163 -2.10 -2.33 -10.04
C THR A 163 -1.64 -2.96 -8.73
N ALA A 164 -2.06 -2.42 -7.59
CA ALA A 164 -1.75 -3.01 -6.30
C ALA A 164 -2.90 -3.04 -5.30
N GLY A 165 -2.91 -4.04 -4.40
CA GLY A 165 -3.75 -3.97 -3.20
C GLY A 165 -3.25 -2.86 -2.28
N ILE A 166 -1.97 -2.92 -1.92
CA ILE A 166 -1.30 -1.92 -1.09
C ILE A 166 0.01 -1.52 -1.75
N LEU A 167 0.25 -0.22 -1.87
CA LEU A 167 1.52 0.37 -2.29
C LEU A 167 2.03 1.32 -1.19
N ALA A 168 3.23 1.05 -0.68
CA ALA A 168 3.89 1.87 0.32
C ALA A 168 5.31 2.21 -0.13
N THR A 169 5.62 3.50 -0.32
CA THR A 169 6.94 3.94 -0.78
C THR A 169 7.56 4.99 0.15
N HIS A 170 8.86 4.85 0.43
CA HIS A 170 9.55 5.70 1.39
C HIS A 170 11.01 5.98 1.00
N VAL A 171 11.36 7.26 0.79
CA VAL A 171 12.69 7.69 0.29
C VAL A 171 13.66 8.13 1.41
N GLY A 172 13.15 8.58 2.56
CA GLY A 172 13.97 9.13 3.67
C GLY A 172 14.45 8.13 4.73
N GLN A 173 14.15 8.44 5.99
CA GLN A 173 14.48 7.63 7.17
C GLN A 173 13.19 7.21 7.89
N GLY A 174 13.21 6.06 8.57
CA GLY A 174 12.04 5.53 9.27
C GLY A 174 11.82 4.07 8.92
N SER A 175 10.56 3.68 8.80
CA SER A 175 10.17 2.32 8.47
C SER A 175 8.91 2.27 7.61
N VAL A 176 8.73 1.17 6.89
CA VAL A 176 7.49 0.77 6.24
C VAL A 176 7.04 -0.53 6.88
N LEU A 177 5.91 -0.50 7.58
CA LEU A 177 5.26 -1.67 8.14
C LEU A 177 3.87 -1.83 7.51
N VAL A 178 3.70 -2.90 6.74
CA VAL A 178 2.39 -3.29 6.20
C VAL A 178 1.94 -4.57 6.89
N THR A 179 0.82 -4.51 7.62
CA THR A 179 0.16 -5.67 8.21
C THR A 179 -1.15 -5.96 7.49
N THR A 180 -1.31 -7.17 6.97
CA THR A 180 -2.51 -7.61 6.25
C THR A 180 -3.22 -8.73 6.97
N SER A 181 -4.50 -8.55 7.28
CA SER A 181 -5.36 -9.55 7.93
C SER A 181 -6.65 -9.85 7.17
N GLY A 182 -6.99 -9.02 6.17
CA GLY A 182 -8.16 -9.18 5.31
C GLY A 182 -7.84 -9.89 4.00
N GLU A 183 -8.74 -9.75 3.03
CA GLU A 183 -8.55 -10.27 1.67
C GLU A 183 -8.00 -9.17 0.75
N ILE A 184 -7.02 -9.53 -0.09
CA ILE A 184 -6.50 -8.71 -1.17
C ILE A 184 -6.65 -9.52 -2.46
N VAL A 185 -7.33 -8.95 -3.45
CA VAL A 185 -7.50 -9.54 -4.78
C VAL A 185 -6.98 -8.57 -5.82
N VAL A 186 -6.00 -9.00 -6.61
CA VAL A 186 -5.41 -8.19 -7.68
C VAL A 186 -5.52 -8.94 -9.00
N THR A 187 -5.99 -8.27 -10.05
CA THR A 187 -6.14 -8.89 -11.38
C THR A 187 -5.58 -7.98 -12.46
N GLY A 188 -4.58 -8.47 -13.19
CA GLY A 188 -3.94 -7.80 -14.30
C GLY A 188 -2.43 -7.91 -14.25
N ASP A 189 -1.81 -7.69 -15.41
CA ASP A 189 -0.38 -7.88 -15.59
C ASP A 189 0.43 -6.88 -14.74
N LYS A 190 1.57 -7.34 -14.23
CA LYS A 190 2.48 -6.59 -13.35
C LYS A 190 1.80 -6.08 -12.08
N GLY A 191 0.77 -6.77 -11.62
CA GLY A 191 0.07 -6.45 -10.38
C GLY A 191 0.87 -6.83 -9.13
N TYR A 192 0.54 -6.21 -8.00
CA TYR A 192 1.10 -6.51 -6.69
C TYR A 192 0.02 -6.69 -5.62
N GLY A 193 0.00 -7.80 -4.88
CA GLY A 193 -0.87 -7.87 -3.70
C GLY A 193 -0.47 -6.79 -2.68
N VAL A 194 0.82 -6.81 -2.31
CA VAL A 194 1.48 -5.75 -1.52
C VAL A 194 2.81 -5.39 -2.18
N ASN A 195 3.05 -4.10 -2.38
CA ASN A 195 4.34 -3.54 -2.79
C ASN A 195 4.80 -2.53 -1.72
N ALA A 196 5.83 -2.89 -0.95
CA ALA A 196 6.43 -2.05 0.06
C ALA A 196 7.90 -1.78 -0.31
N TRP A 197 8.28 -0.50 -0.41
CA TRP A 197 9.53 -0.09 -1.02
C TRP A 197 10.25 1.04 -0.26
N GLY A 198 11.41 0.72 0.31
CA GLY A 198 12.41 1.69 0.77
C GLY A 198 13.26 2.13 -0.42
N LEU A 199 13.03 3.33 -0.90
CA LEU A 199 13.42 3.76 -2.24
C LEU A 199 14.61 4.72 -2.21
N THR A 200 15.64 4.45 -3.02
CA THR A 200 16.77 5.36 -3.22
C THR A 200 16.67 5.96 -4.62
N TRP A 201 16.35 7.24 -4.72
CA TRP A 201 16.30 7.92 -6.02
C TRP A 201 17.68 8.38 -6.50
N THR A 202 17.85 8.40 -7.82
CA THR A 202 19.02 9.00 -8.45
C THR A 202 19.16 10.47 -8.03
N GLY A 203 20.30 10.82 -7.42
CA GLY A 203 20.56 12.16 -6.91
C GLY A 203 20.15 12.41 -5.46
N ALA A 204 19.67 11.40 -4.74
CA ALA A 204 19.51 11.46 -3.29
C ALA A 204 20.87 11.72 -2.59
N PRO A 205 20.88 12.40 -1.41
CA PRO A 205 22.11 12.70 -0.68
C PRO A 205 22.83 11.44 -0.12
N GLY A 206 22.16 10.30 -0.12
CA GLY A 206 22.67 8.99 0.30
C GLY A 206 21.61 7.90 0.08
N PRO A 207 21.96 6.63 0.33
CA PRO A 207 21.00 5.53 0.26
C PRO A 207 19.90 5.67 1.31
N SER A 208 18.69 5.17 0.98
CA SER A 208 17.60 5.05 1.95
C SER A 208 18.02 4.19 3.14
N THR A 209 17.52 4.54 4.33
CA THR A 209 17.78 3.78 5.57
C THR A 209 16.52 3.13 6.13
N VAL A 210 15.43 3.18 5.36
CA VAL A 210 14.11 2.70 5.76
C VAL A 210 14.16 1.20 5.98
N ASP A 211 13.65 0.68 7.09
CA ASP A 211 13.40 -0.75 7.19
C ASP A 211 12.02 -1.10 6.59
N VAL A 212 11.96 -2.11 5.72
CA VAL A 212 10.72 -2.54 5.07
C VAL A 212 10.29 -3.89 5.61
N THR A 213 9.08 -3.95 6.16
CA THR A 213 8.49 -5.17 6.73
C THR A 213 7.05 -5.34 6.25
N VAL A 214 6.74 -6.52 5.70
CA VAL A 214 5.37 -6.94 5.39
C VAL A 214 5.01 -8.16 6.23
N VAL A 215 3.92 -8.07 7.00
CA VAL A 215 3.37 -9.15 7.81
C VAL A 215 1.97 -9.49 7.32
N GLN A 216 1.74 -10.73 6.93
CA GLN A 216 0.39 -11.26 6.69
C GLN A 216 0.00 -12.15 7.86
N THR A 217 -1.10 -11.82 8.55
CA THR A 217 -1.61 -12.60 9.68
C THR A 217 -2.33 -13.88 9.21
N GLU A 218 -2.69 -14.77 10.14
CA GLU A 218 -3.32 -16.06 9.82
C GLU A 218 -4.63 -15.94 9.05
N THR A 219 -5.37 -14.84 9.20
CA THR A 219 -6.62 -14.60 8.45
C THR A 219 -6.39 -13.93 7.10
N GLY A 220 -5.18 -13.40 6.87
CA GLY A 220 -4.86 -12.68 5.64
C GLY A 220 -4.86 -13.60 4.42
N ARG A 221 -5.44 -13.11 3.33
CA ARG A 221 -5.43 -13.79 2.04
C ARG A 221 -5.04 -12.83 0.94
N ILE A 222 -4.03 -13.19 0.15
CA ILE A 222 -3.68 -12.50 -1.09
C ILE A 222 -3.94 -13.47 -2.24
N ALA A 223 -4.74 -13.04 -3.21
CA ALA A 223 -4.93 -13.72 -4.48
C ALA A 223 -4.57 -12.74 -5.60
N ILE A 224 -3.65 -13.15 -6.47
CA ILE A 224 -3.23 -12.33 -7.60
C ILE A 224 -3.20 -13.14 -8.89
N ASP A 225 -3.68 -12.54 -9.98
CA ASP A 225 -3.75 -13.16 -11.30
C ASP A 225 -3.26 -12.19 -12.39
N GLY A 226 -2.18 -12.54 -13.10
CA GLY A 226 -1.60 -11.74 -14.18
C GLY A 226 -0.17 -12.15 -14.53
N GLU A 227 0.29 -11.81 -15.73
CA GLU A 227 1.70 -11.98 -16.11
C GLU A 227 2.60 -11.05 -15.27
N ASP A 228 3.78 -11.51 -14.86
CA ASP A 228 4.73 -10.78 -13.99
C ASP A 228 4.12 -10.33 -12.64
N ALA A 229 3.02 -10.93 -12.20
CA ALA A 229 2.32 -10.49 -11.00
C ALA A 229 3.01 -11.01 -9.72
N VAL A 230 3.03 -10.19 -8.65
CA VAL A 230 3.70 -10.52 -7.39
C VAL A 230 2.73 -10.49 -6.21
N GLY A 231 2.69 -11.57 -5.41
CA GLY A 231 1.86 -11.60 -4.20
C GLY A 231 2.31 -10.56 -3.17
N VAL A 232 3.55 -10.66 -2.70
CA VAL A 232 4.17 -9.70 -1.78
C VAL A 232 5.56 -9.33 -2.26
N PHE A 233 5.80 -8.03 -2.41
CA PHE A 233 7.07 -7.45 -2.82
C PHE A 233 7.57 -6.49 -1.72
N ALA A 234 8.65 -6.86 -1.05
CA ALA A 234 9.35 -6.02 -0.06
C ALA A 234 10.74 -5.69 -0.60
N LEU A 235 10.97 -4.43 -0.96
CA LEU A 235 12.19 -3.97 -1.61
C LEU A 235 12.86 -2.86 -0.80
N ASN A 236 14.19 -2.92 -0.71
CA ASN A 236 15.02 -1.84 -0.21
C ASN A 236 16.13 -1.51 -1.21
N ASP A 237 16.11 -0.33 -1.83
CA ASP A 237 17.21 0.14 -2.69
C ASP A 237 18.32 0.86 -1.88
N GLY A 238 18.33 0.72 -0.57
CA GLY A 238 19.29 1.34 0.31
C GLY A 238 19.86 0.36 1.32
N ILE A 239 20.24 0.88 2.48
CA ILE A 239 20.94 0.13 3.52
C ILE A 239 20.01 -0.36 4.64
N GLY A 240 18.69 -0.29 4.44
CA GLY A 240 17.70 -0.86 5.34
C GLY A 240 17.36 -2.31 5.00
N GLN A 241 16.71 -3.02 5.92
CA GLN A 241 16.33 -4.42 5.69
C GLN A 241 15.04 -4.55 4.86
N ALA A 242 14.85 -5.72 4.27
CA ALA A 242 13.60 -6.13 3.64
C ALA A 242 13.13 -7.46 4.25
N ALA A 243 11.94 -7.48 4.87
CA ALA A 243 11.42 -8.65 5.57
C ALA A 243 9.97 -8.95 5.19
N ILE A 244 9.67 -10.23 5.00
CA ILE A 244 8.31 -10.74 4.77
C ILE A 244 8.01 -11.83 5.80
N GLU A 245 6.87 -11.75 6.47
CA GLU A 245 6.34 -12.78 7.35
C GLU A 245 4.93 -13.20 6.91
N ILE A 246 4.74 -14.47 6.58
CA ILE A 246 3.47 -15.02 6.10
C ILE A 246 2.90 -16.05 7.09
N HIS A 247 1.72 -15.74 7.62
CA HIS A 247 0.93 -16.64 8.46
C HIS A 247 -0.37 -17.10 7.80
N GLY A 248 -0.86 -16.38 6.80
CA GLY A 248 -2.07 -16.67 6.04
C GLY A 248 -1.77 -17.37 4.71
N SER A 249 -2.50 -16.98 3.66
CA SER A 249 -2.34 -17.57 2.32
C SER A 249 -2.01 -16.53 1.25
N VAL A 250 -1.01 -16.84 0.42
CA VAL A 250 -0.69 -16.12 -0.80
C VAL A 250 -0.86 -17.08 -1.98
N HIS A 251 -1.66 -16.69 -2.96
CA HIS A 251 -1.89 -17.44 -4.19
C HIS A 251 -1.64 -16.51 -5.38
N ALA A 252 -0.72 -16.88 -6.27
CA ALA A 252 -0.38 -16.09 -7.46
C ALA A 252 -0.48 -16.95 -8.73
N THR A 253 -1.13 -16.45 -9.77
CA THR A 253 -1.27 -17.12 -11.07
C THR A 253 -0.79 -16.24 -12.21
N GLY A 254 -0.12 -16.84 -13.20
CA GLY A 254 0.34 -16.17 -14.40
C GLY A 254 1.78 -16.51 -14.79
N SER A 255 2.14 -16.26 -16.04
CA SER A 255 3.53 -16.40 -16.48
C SER A 255 4.43 -15.47 -15.67
N TRP A 256 5.56 -15.96 -15.19
CA TRP A 256 6.51 -15.24 -14.33
C TRP A 256 5.93 -14.74 -13.01
N ALA A 257 4.73 -15.22 -12.62
CA ALA A 257 4.14 -14.85 -11.35
C ALA A 257 5.06 -15.25 -10.19
N THR A 258 5.13 -14.40 -9.17
CA THR A 258 5.94 -14.66 -7.99
C THR A 258 5.10 -14.54 -6.72
N GLY A 259 5.22 -15.50 -5.81
CA GLY A 259 4.50 -15.46 -4.53
C GLY A 259 5.06 -14.36 -3.65
N LEU A 260 6.33 -14.50 -3.24
CA LEU A 260 7.02 -13.56 -2.37
C LEU A 260 8.35 -13.11 -3.00
N VAL A 261 8.66 -11.83 -2.89
CA VAL A 261 9.99 -11.28 -3.15
C VAL A 261 10.43 -10.39 -2.00
N SER A 262 11.55 -10.75 -1.37
CA SER A 262 12.27 -9.86 -0.46
C SER A 262 13.61 -9.52 -1.10
N PHE A 263 13.90 -8.23 -1.26
CA PHE A 263 15.12 -7.80 -1.95
C PHE A 263 15.76 -6.58 -1.28
N VAL A 264 17.05 -6.70 -0.96
CA VAL A 264 17.93 -5.56 -0.68
C VAL A 264 18.81 -5.32 -1.91
N ASN A 265 18.61 -4.19 -2.58
CA ASN A 265 19.17 -3.81 -3.87
C ASN A 265 20.19 -2.66 -3.75
N GLU A 266 21.10 -2.78 -2.79
CA GLU A 266 22.20 -1.84 -2.59
C GLU A 266 23.50 -2.65 -2.42
N PRO A 267 24.43 -2.61 -3.40
CA PRO A 267 25.68 -3.37 -3.36
C PRO A 267 26.55 -3.17 -2.12
N ASP A 268 26.46 -2.01 -1.48
CA ASP A 268 27.25 -1.72 -0.27
C ASP A 268 26.48 -2.05 1.03
N SER A 269 25.26 -2.59 0.93
CA SER A 269 24.41 -2.88 2.09
C SER A 269 24.85 -4.13 2.85
N GLN A 270 24.77 -4.03 4.18
CA GLN A 270 24.92 -5.15 5.12
C GLN A 270 23.56 -5.61 5.68
N ALA A 271 22.47 -4.98 5.23
CA ALA A 271 21.13 -5.28 5.71
C ALA A 271 20.63 -6.60 5.15
N ARG A 272 19.65 -7.20 5.83
CA ARG A 272 19.17 -8.54 5.51
C ARG A 272 17.96 -8.50 4.60
N ALA A 273 17.86 -9.48 3.72
CA ALA A 273 16.65 -9.81 2.99
C ALA A 273 16.13 -11.15 3.53
N THR A 274 14.87 -11.19 3.98
CA THR A 274 14.32 -12.39 4.63
C THR A 274 12.86 -12.67 4.27
N ALA A 275 12.51 -13.96 4.24
CA ALA A 275 11.14 -14.44 4.17
C ALA A 275 10.91 -15.55 5.22
N LEU A 276 9.92 -15.34 6.09
CA LEU A 276 9.45 -16.31 7.07
C LEU A 276 8.04 -16.77 6.72
N ILE A 277 7.86 -18.08 6.53
CA ILE A 277 6.54 -18.69 6.33
C ILE A 277 6.25 -19.58 7.53
N SER A 278 5.26 -19.19 8.34
CA SER A 278 4.92 -19.91 9.56
C SER A 278 4.21 -21.24 9.27
N ARG A 279 3.91 -22.04 10.31
CA ARG A 279 3.24 -23.34 10.15
C ARG A 279 1.85 -23.28 9.52
N THR A 280 1.16 -22.16 9.71
CA THR A 280 -0.16 -21.91 9.10
C THR A 280 -0.04 -21.23 7.74
N GLY A 281 1.14 -20.68 7.43
CA GLY A 281 1.43 -19.98 6.20
C GLY A 281 1.40 -20.90 4.99
N SER A 282 0.84 -20.40 3.88
CA SER A 282 0.85 -21.08 2.58
C SER A 282 1.18 -20.10 1.46
N VAL A 283 2.08 -20.49 0.57
CA VAL A 283 2.36 -19.78 -0.68
C VAL A 283 2.20 -20.76 -1.83
N HIS A 284 1.28 -20.43 -2.74
CA HIS A 284 1.01 -21.19 -3.95
C HIS A 284 1.23 -20.32 -5.16
N VAL A 285 1.95 -20.82 -6.16
CA VAL A 285 2.12 -20.11 -7.42
C VAL A 285 1.95 -21.04 -8.61
N GLU A 286 1.22 -20.59 -9.64
CA GLU A 286 1.01 -21.35 -10.88
C GLU A 286 1.37 -20.51 -12.12
N GLY A 287 2.20 -21.05 -13.02
CA GLY A 287 2.53 -20.43 -14.31
C GLY A 287 3.88 -20.85 -14.89
N ASP A 288 4.12 -20.56 -16.19
CA ASP A 288 5.47 -20.71 -16.78
C ASP A 288 6.45 -19.79 -16.04
N LYS A 289 7.57 -20.34 -15.57
CA LYS A 289 8.63 -19.64 -14.81
C LYS A 289 8.13 -18.96 -13.54
N ALA A 290 7.03 -19.45 -12.97
CA ALA A 290 6.54 -19.04 -11.67
C ALA A 290 7.58 -19.28 -10.57
N SER A 291 7.62 -18.42 -9.54
CA SER A 291 8.47 -18.63 -8.36
C SER A 291 7.67 -18.46 -7.07
N ALA A 292 7.73 -19.42 -6.12
CA ALA A 292 7.00 -19.23 -4.86
C ALA A 292 7.68 -18.18 -3.97
N VAL A 293 8.99 -18.27 -3.80
CA VAL A 293 9.78 -17.36 -2.96
C VAL A 293 11.09 -17.01 -3.63
N ASN A 294 11.36 -15.71 -3.81
CA ASN A 294 12.66 -15.18 -4.19
C ASN A 294 13.19 -14.29 -3.05
N VAL A 295 14.36 -14.59 -2.51
CA VAL A 295 15.03 -13.68 -1.56
C VAL A 295 16.40 -13.31 -2.08
N LEU A 296 16.64 -12.01 -2.25
CA LEU A 296 17.80 -11.48 -2.96
C LEU A 296 18.51 -10.45 -2.10
N ASN A 297 19.84 -10.41 -2.18
CA ASN A 297 20.65 -9.35 -1.61
C ASN A 297 21.77 -9.02 -2.60
N ALA A 298 21.81 -7.78 -3.06
CA ALA A 298 22.88 -7.28 -3.94
C ALA A 298 24.16 -6.95 -3.15
N GLY A 299 24.04 -6.74 -1.84
CA GLY A 299 25.15 -6.46 -0.94
C GLY A 299 25.70 -7.70 -0.24
N GLU A 300 26.27 -7.49 0.96
CA GLU A 300 26.93 -8.55 1.74
C GLU A 300 26.08 -9.06 2.90
N GLY A 301 24.87 -8.51 3.08
CA GLY A 301 23.96 -8.92 4.14
C GLY A 301 23.34 -10.30 3.95
N GLU A 302 22.75 -10.82 5.02
CA GLU A 302 22.16 -12.16 5.02
C GLU A 302 20.94 -12.26 4.08
N VAL A 303 20.85 -13.41 3.39
CA VAL A 303 19.66 -13.88 2.68
C VAL A 303 19.11 -15.07 3.45
N GLY A 304 17.85 -14.98 3.90
CA GLY A 304 17.24 -16.01 4.73
C GLY A 304 15.82 -16.38 4.31
N VAL A 305 15.57 -17.66 4.04
CA VAL A 305 14.23 -18.23 3.91
C VAL A 305 14.02 -19.26 5.01
N VAL A 306 13.00 -19.06 5.83
CA VAL A 306 12.59 -20.03 6.85
C VAL A 306 11.13 -20.40 6.59
N SER A 307 10.87 -21.66 6.31
CA SER A 307 9.50 -22.15 6.13
C SER A 307 9.21 -23.29 7.08
N ALA A 308 8.15 -23.13 7.86
CA ALA A 308 7.47 -24.19 8.59
C ALA A 308 6.08 -24.51 8.00
N GLY A 309 5.67 -23.77 6.97
CA GLY A 309 4.38 -23.88 6.29
C GLY A 309 4.50 -24.58 4.94
N TRP A 310 3.53 -24.33 4.06
CA TRP A 310 3.45 -24.95 2.75
C TRP A 310 3.88 -24.00 1.64
N LEU A 311 4.70 -24.49 0.71
CA LEU A 311 5.20 -23.76 -0.46
C LEU A 311 5.03 -24.65 -1.69
N SER A 312 4.41 -24.12 -2.75
CA SER A 312 4.31 -24.80 -4.03
C SER A 312 4.47 -23.82 -5.19
N ALA A 313 5.13 -24.29 -6.24
CA ALA A 313 5.24 -23.61 -7.53
C ALA A 313 4.99 -24.64 -8.63
N GLU A 314 4.02 -24.38 -9.50
CA GLU A 314 3.58 -25.30 -10.54
C GLU A 314 3.67 -24.62 -11.92
N GLY A 315 4.15 -25.36 -12.93
CA GLY A 315 4.30 -24.86 -14.29
C GLY A 315 5.63 -25.25 -14.92
N GLU A 316 5.78 -24.95 -16.21
CA GLU A 316 7.05 -25.15 -16.90
C GLU A 316 8.11 -24.23 -16.28
N ASN A 317 9.32 -24.73 -15.99
CA ASN A 317 10.40 -23.95 -15.40
C ASN A 317 10.10 -23.26 -14.05
N ALA A 318 9.02 -23.65 -13.36
CA ALA A 318 8.64 -23.10 -12.07
C ALA A 318 9.66 -23.46 -10.96
N ARG A 319 9.80 -22.58 -9.97
CA ARG A 319 10.77 -22.70 -8.86
C ARG A 319 10.08 -22.53 -7.52
N GLY A 320 10.36 -23.43 -6.58
CA GLY A 320 9.83 -23.30 -5.22
C GLY A 320 10.48 -22.15 -4.46
N VAL A 321 11.80 -22.22 -4.24
CA VAL A 321 12.57 -21.21 -3.53
C VAL A 321 13.84 -20.91 -4.32
N ASN A 322 14.17 -19.62 -4.43
CA ASN A 322 15.38 -19.12 -5.10
C ASN A 322 16.10 -18.10 -4.21
#